data_AF-A0A6P2SW05-F1
#
_entry.id   AF-A0A6P2SW05-F1
#
_cell.length_a   1.000
_cell.length_b   1.000
_cell.length_c   1.000
_cell.angle_alpha   90.00
_cell.angle_beta   90.00
_cell.angle_gamma   90.00
#
_symmetry.space_group_name_H-M   'P 1'
#
loop_
_entity.id
_entity.type
_entity.pdbx_description
1 polymer ?
#
loop_
_entity_poly.entity_id
_entity_poly.type
_entity_poly.pdbx_seq_one_letter_code
_entity_poly.pdbx_strand_id
1 'polypeptide(L)'
;MDNEAATNDLIDLAIEVAQKGAGGITRLITSTYFTFQVEGEELVFTEELRAQVEAKLGEPLVERVFAGLEGEVALVPATQVAAATLSDLRAQAASGRFKQNDDIAFFASPLVTEDSGINVRKLIERTIIRRAVTDVLAIQAEDGPAYAISVFDGEQTTLIGSRDVGQIMGAVMTTNEDMLIVRRLHQDRGSSYFGSIALAYGNDGWDVIRNHHRPLDEILAGTKAMADAIGRVI
;
A
#
# COMPACT_ATOMS: atom_id res chain seq x y z
N MET A 1 37.02 -14.44 -17.73
CA MET A 1 35.61 -14.00 -17.69
C MET A 1 35.62 -12.65 -17.01
N ASP A 2 35.19 -11.62 -17.73
CA ASP A 2 35.16 -10.26 -17.20
C ASP A 2 34.19 -10.20 -16.02
N ASN A 3 34.61 -9.52 -14.95
CA ASN A 3 33.88 -9.40 -13.68
C ASN A 3 32.45 -8.83 -13.88
N GLU A 4 32.26 -8.07 -14.97
CA GLU A 4 31.00 -7.48 -15.39
C GLU A 4 29.99 -8.50 -15.93
N ALA A 5 30.44 -9.54 -16.64
CA ALA A 5 29.57 -10.59 -17.16
C ALA A 5 28.99 -11.45 -16.01
N ALA A 6 29.85 -11.87 -15.08
CA ALA A 6 29.44 -12.65 -13.91
C ALA A 6 28.49 -11.85 -12.99
N THR A 7 28.69 -10.52 -12.89
CA THR A 7 27.78 -9.65 -12.13
C THR A 7 26.41 -9.56 -12.79
N ASN A 8 26.35 -9.41 -14.12
CA ASN A 8 25.09 -9.38 -14.86
C ASN A 8 24.31 -10.70 -14.74
N ASP A 9 24.99 -11.84 -14.80
CA ASP A 9 24.37 -13.16 -14.63
C ASP A 9 23.74 -13.31 -13.23
N LEU A 10 24.41 -12.82 -12.18
CA LEU A 10 23.88 -12.84 -10.81
C LEU A 10 22.63 -11.96 -10.66
N ILE A 11 22.62 -10.78 -11.28
CA ILE A 11 21.45 -9.89 -11.28
C ILE A 11 20.26 -10.57 -11.97
N ASP A 12 20.48 -11.20 -13.13
CA ASP A 12 19.42 -11.90 -13.87
C ASP A 12 18.85 -13.06 -13.08
N LEU A 13 19.71 -13.83 -12.40
CA LEU A 13 19.27 -14.91 -11.54
C LEU A 13 18.47 -14.38 -10.34
N ALA A 14 18.92 -13.30 -9.70
CA ALA A 14 18.19 -12.70 -8.60
C ALA A 14 16.80 -12.18 -9.02
N ILE A 15 16.68 -11.63 -10.24
CA ILE A 15 15.37 -11.25 -10.82
C ILE A 15 14.47 -12.48 -10.98
N GLU A 16 14.97 -13.56 -11.58
CA GLU A 16 14.20 -14.80 -11.76
C GLU A 16 13.71 -15.34 -10.41
N VAL A 17 14.58 -15.32 -9.40
CA VAL A 17 14.26 -15.82 -8.06
C VAL A 17 13.27 -14.91 -7.34
N ALA A 18 13.37 -13.58 -7.47
CA ALA A 18 12.38 -12.65 -6.92
C ALA A 18 10.98 -12.87 -7.53
N GLN A 19 10.90 -13.16 -8.83
CA GLN A 19 9.64 -13.41 -9.53
C GLN A 19 8.96 -14.73 -9.12
N LYS A 20 9.72 -15.71 -8.60
CA LYS A 20 9.15 -16.97 -8.06
C LYS A 20 8.22 -16.73 -6.88
N GLY A 21 8.41 -15.65 -6.13
CA GLY A 21 7.60 -15.35 -4.95
C GLY A 21 8.04 -16.13 -3.71
N ALA A 22 7.16 -17.00 -3.21
CA ALA A 22 7.45 -17.81 -2.03
C ALA A 22 8.64 -18.77 -2.29
N GLY A 23 9.61 -18.80 -1.38
CA GLY A 23 10.85 -19.57 -1.57
C GLY A 23 11.84 -18.96 -2.56
N GLY A 24 11.62 -17.70 -2.96
CA GLY A 24 12.53 -16.92 -3.78
C GLY A 24 13.64 -16.26 -2.96
N ILE A 25 13.69 -14.92 -2.98
CA ILE A 25 14.55 -14.15 -2.09
C ILE A 25 13.84 -13.97 -0.76
N THR A 26 14.36 -14.51 0.33
CA THR A 26 13.64 -14.54 1.60
C THR A 26 14.52 -14.26 2.82
N ARG A 27 13.88 -13.92 3.93
CA ARG A 27 14.50 -13.84 5.26
C ARG A 27 13.54 -14.33 6.32
N LEU A 28 14.06 -14.91 7.39
CA LEU A 28 13.29 -15.08 8.61
C LEU A 28 12.97 -13.72 9.22
N ILE A 29 11.82 -13.59 9.90
CA ILE A 29 11.42 -12.32 10.53
C ILE A 29 12.43 -11.83 11.58
N THR A 30 13.22 -12.75 12.14
CA THR A 30 14.30 -12.49 13.10
C THR A 30 15.65 -12.17 12.44
N SER A 31 15.75 -12.32 11.11
CA SER A 31 16.98 -12.05 10.35
C SER A 31 16.98 -10.63 9.80
N THR A 32 18.18 -10.04 9.77
CA THR A 32 18.44 -8.72 9.18
C THR A 32 18.67 -8.79 7.66
N TYR A 33 19.06 -9.96 7.15
CA TYR A 33 19.49 -10.12 5.76
C TYR A 33 18.56 -11.03 4.99
N PHE A 34 18.32 -10.66 3.73
CA PHE A 34 17.69 -11.51 2.73
C PHE A 34 18.73 -12.45 2.11
N THR A 35 18.32 -13.68 1.81
CA THR A 35 19.14 -14.67 1.13
C THR A 35 18.39 -15.29 -0.04
N PHE A 36 19.13 -15.91 -0.95
CA PHE A 36 18.57 -16.71 -2.04
C PHE A 36 19.56 -17.80 -2.45
N GLN A 37 19.04 -18.85 -3.08
CA GLN A 37 19.81 -20.03 -3.47
C GLN A 37 20.29 -19.94 -4.91
N VAL A 38 21.58 -20.15 -5.14
CA VAL A 38 22.22 -20.22 -6.46
C VAL A 38 23.06 -21.48 -6.51
N GLU A 39 22.70 -22.42 -7.39
CA GLU A 39 23.44 -23.69 -7.58
C GLU A 39 23.68 -24.50 -6.29
N GLY A 40 22.82 -24.33 -5.28
CA GLY A 40 22.94 -24.99 -3.97
C GLY A 40 23.73 -24.22 -2.92
N GLU A 41 24.22 -23.02 -3.25
CA GLU A 41 24.83 -22.09 -2.32
C GLU A 41 23.84 -21.00 -1.90
N GLU A 42 23.85 -20.67 -0.61
CA GLU A 42 23.08 -19.55 -0.08
C GLU A 42 23.87 -18.25 -0.23
N LEU A 43 23.30 -17.29 -0.97
CA LEU A 43 23.89 -15.98 -1.17
C LEU A 43 23.11 -14.91 -0.42
N VAL A 44 23.84 -13.95 0.15
CA VAL A 44 23.24 -12.78 0.80
C VAL A 44 22.81 -11.77 -0.26
N PHE A 45 21.54 -11.39 -0.21
CA PHE A 45 20.95 -10.35 -1.05
C PHE A 45 21.21 -8.99 -0.41
N THR A 46 22.34 -8.39 -0.77
CA THR A 46 22.79 -7.10 -0.24
C THR A 46 21.93 -5.94 -0.75
N GLU A 47 22.00 -4.78 -0.09
CA GLU A 47 21.34 -3.56 -0.55
C GLU A 47 21.84 -3.10 -1.93
N GLU A 48 23.13 -3.27 -2.21
CA GLU A 48 23.73 -2.94 -3.51
C GLU A 48 23.17 -3.84 -4.62
N LEU A 49 23.10 -5.15 -4.38
CA LEU A 49 22.49 -6.09 -5.32
C LEU A 49 21.00 -5.80 -5.50
N ARG A 50 20.28 -5.46 -4.43
CA ARG A 50 18.88 -5.03 -4.51
C ARG A 50 18.71 -3.81 -5.42
N ALA A 51 19.52 -2.78 -5.24
CA ALA A 51 19.45 -1.57 -6.06
C ALA A 51 19.69 -1.87 -7.55
N GLN A 52 20.64 -2.76 -7.86
CA GLN A 52 20.92 -3.19 -9.23
C GLN A 52 19.78 -4.01 -9.83
N VAL A 53 19.20 -4.93 -9.05
CA VAL A 53 18.03 -5.72 -9.44
C VAL A 53 16.82 -4.82 -9.70
N GLU A 54 16.50 -3.91 -8.79
CA GLU A 54 15.37 -2.98 -8.94
C GLU A 54 15.57 -2.02 -10.13
N ALA A 55 16.80 -1.57 -10.37
CA ALA A 55 17.14 -0.75 -11.53
C ALA A 55 16.93 -1.51 -12.85
N LYS A 56 17.32 -2.79 -12.92
CA LYS A 56 17.15 -3.63 -14.11
C LYS A 56 15.70 -4.09 -14.30
N LEU A 57 15.00 -4.37 -13.21
CA LEU A 57 13.58 -4.75 -13.20
C LEU A 57 12.67 -3.56 -13.57
N GLY A 58 13.10 -2.32 -13.28
CA GLY A 58 12.31 -1.10 -13.52
C GLY A 58 11.23 -0.86 -12.46
N GLU A 59 11.26 -1.59 -11.36
CA GLU A 59 10.33 -1.47 -10.24
C GLU A 59 10.96 -1.95 -8.93
N PRO A 60 10.47 -1.46 -7.77
CA PRO A 60 11.00 -1.88 -6.49
C PRO A 60 10.59 -3.32 -6.15
N LEU A 61 11.45 -3.98 -5.37
CA LEU A 61 11.07 -5.18 -4.64
C LEU A 61 10.38 -4.75 -3.34
N VAL A 62 9.33 -5.47 -2.96
CA VAL A 62 8.57 -5.21 -1.74
C VAL A 62 8.52 -6.46 -0.87
N GLU A 63 8.51 -6.25 0.43
CA GLU A 63 8.38 -7.32 1.40
C GLU A 63 6.96 -7.90 1.38
N ARG A 64 6.87 -9.24 1.35
CA ARG A 64 5.61 -9.97 1.40
C ARG A 64 5.72 -11.19 2.29
N VAL A 65 4.76 -11.34 3.19
CA VAL A 65 4.54 -12.58 3.93
C VAL A 65 3.49 -13.40 3.18
N PHE A 66 3.82 -14.67 2.91
CA PHE A 66 2.91 -15.61 2.27
C PHE A 66 2.13 -16.40 3.32
N ALA A 67 0.88 -16.75 3.01
CA ALA A 67 0.06 -17.55 3.91
C ALA A 67 0.71 -18.92 4.15
N GLY A 68 0.79 -19.34 5.41
CA GLY A 68 1.49 -20.56 5.83
C GLY A 68 3.01 -20.41 5.98
N LEU A 69 3.54 -19.19 5.78
CA LEU A 69 4.95 -18.82 5.96
C LEU A 69 5.09 -17.59 6.87
N GLU A 70 4.28 -17.49 7.93
CA GLU A 70 4.21 -16.29 8.79
C GLU A 70 5.53 -15.95 9.53
N GLY A 71 6.49 -16.89 9.58
CA GLY A 71 7.83 -16.67 10.11
C GLY A 71 8.84 -16.13 9.09
N GLU A 72 8.45 -15.99 7.82
CA GLU A 72 9.32 -15.68 6.69
C GLU A 72 8.77 -14.52 5.86
N VAL A 73 9.68 -13.67 5.39
CA VAL A 73 9.39 -12.52 4.54
C VAL A 73 10.11 -12.74 3.22
N ALA A 74 9.39 -12.61 2.11
CA ALA A 74 9.96 -12.67 0.77
C ALA A 74 10.08 -11.28 0.16
N LEU A 75 11.06 -11.08 -0.73
CA LEU A 75 11.11 -9.95 -1.64
C LEU A 75 10.53 -10.34 -2.98
N VAL A 76 9.56 -9.56 -3.45
CA VAL A 76 8.87 -9.79 -4.71
C VAL A 76 8.67 -8.48 -5.47
N PRO A 77 8.58 -8.50 -6.82
CA PRO A 77 8.21 -7.32 -7.61
C PRO A 77 6.91 -6.67 -7.11
N ALA A 78 6.87 -5.34 -7.04
CA ALA A 78 5.69 -4.59 -6.61
C ALA A 78 4.47 -4.89 -7.49
N THR A 79 4.63 -5.05 -8.80
CA THR A 79 3.58 -5.43 -9.74
C THR A 79 3.00 -6.81 -9.45
N GLN A 80 3.80 -7.77 -8.98
CA GLN A 80 3.31 -9.09 -8.59
C GLN A 80 2.40 -9.01 -7.35
N VAL A 81 2.73 -8.14 -6.38
CA VAL A 81 1.87 -7.86 -5.22
C VAL A 81 0.60 -7.14 -5.65
N ALA A 82 0.72 -6.15 -6.52
CA ALA A 82 -0.41 -5.41 -7.06
C ALA A 82 -1.37 -6.32 -7.84
N ALA A 83 -0.87 -7.19 -8.70
CA ALA A 83 -1.66 -8.13 -9.48
C ALA A 83 -2.41 -9.13 -8.58
N ALA A 84 -1.74 -9.65 -7.54
CA ALA A 84 -2.39 -10.51 -6.55
C ALA A 84 -3.48 -9.76 -5.76
N THR A 85 -3.21 -8.51 -5.39
CA THR A 85 -4.19 -7.64 -4.72
C THR A 85 -5.40 -7.41 -5.62
N LEU A 86 -5.19 -7.01 -6.87
CA LEU A 86 -6.26 -6.77 -7.83
C LEU A 86 -7.09 -8.03 -8.11
N SER A 87 -6.45 -9.19 -8.22
CA SER A 87 -7.13 -10.48 -8.34
C SER A 87 -8.04 -10.75 -7.14
N ASP A 88 -7.56 -10.48 -5.93
CA ASP A 88 -8.35 -10.62 -4.71
C ASP A 88 -9.54 -9.65 -4.65
N LEU A 89 -9.33 -8.38 -4.99
CA LEU A 89 -10.40 -7.37 -5.03
C LEU A 89 -11.48 -7.74 -6.06
N ARG A 90 -11.08 -8.26 -7.23
CA ARG A 90 -12.00 -8.83 -8.24
C ARG A 90 -12.82 -9.99 -7.68
N ALA A 91 -12.20 -10.89 -6.93
CA ALA A 91 -12.90 -12.00 -6.29
C ALA A 91 -13.88 -11.53 -5.20
N GLN A 92 -13.50 -10.53 -4.39
CA GLN A 92 -14.39 -9.92 -3.38
C GLN A 92 -15.61 -9.26 -4.05
N ALA A 93 -15.39 -8.45 -5.08
CA ALA A 93 -16.47 -7.81 -5.83
C ALA A 93 -17.42 -8.82 -6.49
N ALA A 94 -16.89 -9.89 -7.09
CA ALA A 94 -17.69 -10.91 -7.76
C ALA A 94 -18.51 -11.77 -6.78
N SER A 95 -17.99 -12.00 -5.56
CA SER A 95 -18.65 -12.83 -4.55
C SER A 95 -19.53 -12.06 -3.58
N GLY A 96 -19.39 -10.72 -3.51
CA GLY A 96 -20.01 -9.89 -2.47
C GLY A 96 -19.48 -10.19 -1.06
N ARG A 97 -18.33 -10.88 -0.93
CA ARG A 97 -17.71 -11.24 0.34
C ARG A 97 -16.46 -10.41 0.55
N PHE A 98 -16.57 -9.40 1.40
CA PHE A 98 -15.49 -8.46 1.67
C PHE A 98 -14.69 -8.86 2.89
N LYS A 99 -13.37 -8.65 2.84
CA LYS A 99 -12.46 -9.03 3.94
C LYS A 99 -12.33 -7.98 5.03
N GLN A 100 -12.42 -6.70 4.66
CA GLN A 100 -12.28 -5.60 5.61
C GLN A 100 -13.64 -5.25 6.21
N ASN A 101 -13.69 -5.02 7.53
CA ASN A 101 -14.94 -4.66 8.21
C ASN A 101 -15.54 -3.36 7.66
N ASP A 102 -14.70 -2.39 7.31
CA ASP A 102 -15.17 -1.13 6.72
C ASP A 102 -15.70 -1.32 5.29
N ASP A 103 -15.16 -2.26 4.51
CA ASP A 103 -15.73 -2.64 3.21
C ASP A 103 -17.07 -3.36 3.38
N ILE A 104 -17.19 -4.28 4.36
CA ILE A 104 -18.47 -4.92 4.67
C ILE A 104 -19.55 -3.87 4.98
N ALA A 105 -19.23 -2.88 5.82
CA ALA A 105 -20.16 -1.80 6.17
C ALA A 105 -20.50 -0.91 4.97
N PHE A 106 -19.50 -0.51 4.18
CA PHE A 106 -19.70 0.32 3.00
C PHE A 106 -20.57 -0.40 1.95
N PHE A 107 -20.30 -1.68 1.69
CA PHE A 107 -21.02 -2.45 0.70
C PHE A 107 -22.37 -3.03 1.18
N ALA A 108 -22.72 -2.85 2.45
CA ALA A 108 -24.07 -3.10 2.95
C ALA A 108 -25.03 -1.93 2.66
N SER A 109 -24.52 -0.78 2.23
CA SER A 109 -25.29 0.43 1.91
C SER A 109 -26.05 0.28 0.57
N PRO A 110 -27.23 0.91 0.41
CA PRO A 110 -27.96 0.96 -0.86
C PRO A 110 -27.23 1.74 -1.98
N LEU A 111 -26.07 2.34 -1.70
CA LEU A 111 -25.22 3.04 -2.69
C LEU A 111 -24.36 2.09 -3.55
N VAL A 112 -24.50 0.78 -3.36
CA VAL A 112 -23.81 -0.26 -4.11
C VAL A 112 -24.59 -0.62 -5.37
N THR A 113 -23.85 -0.86 -6.45
CA THR A 113 -24.40 -1.29 -7.74
C THR A 113 -24.13 -2.78 -7.94
N GLU A 114 -24.96 -3.45 -8.73
CA GLU A 114 -24.71 -4.82 -9.20
C GLU A 114 -23.55 -4.89 -10.22
N ASP A 115 -23.08 -3.73 -10.70
CA ASP A 115 -21.93 -3.65 -11.59
C ASP A 115 -20.63 -4.00 -10.86
N SER A 116 -20.14 -5.22 -11.12
CA SER A 116 -18.88 -5.72 -10.57
C SER A 116 -17.67 -4.85 -10.90
N GLY A 117 -17.63 -4.19 -12.07
CA GLY A 117 -16.54 -3.29 -12.46
C GLY A 117 -16.48 -2.05 -11.56
N ILE A 118 -17.64 -1.44 -11.29
CA ILE A 118 -17.74 -0.31 -10.36
C ILE A 118 -17.35 -0.75 -8.93
N ASN A 119 -17.74 -1.94 -8.50
CA ASN A 119 -17.37 -2.45 -7.17
C ASN A 119 -15.87 -2.74 -7.05
N VAL A 120 -15.23 -3.28 -8.10
CA VAL A 120 -13.77 -3.44 -8.15
C VAL A 120 -13.08 -2.09 -8.04
N ARG A 121 -13.51 -1.09 -8.80
CA ARG A 121 -12.98 0.26 -8.71
C ARG A 121 -13.08 0.82 -7.29
N LYS A 122 -14.27 0.77 -6.68
CA LYS A 122 -14.50 1.24 -5.31
C LYS A 122 -13.60 0.52 -4.30
N LEU A 123 -13.37 -0.78 -4.47
CA LEU A 123 -12.44 -1.53 -3.65
C LEU A 123 -10.99 -1.08 -3.83
N ILE A 124 -10.55 -0.76 -5.05
CA ILE A 124 -9.21 -0.22 -5.32
C ILE A 124 -9.05 1.14 -4.61
N GLU A 125 -9.99 2.05 -4.84
CA GLU A 125 -10.03 3.39 -4.22
C GLU A 125 -9.92 3.26 -2.69
N ARG A 126 -10.80 2.45 -2.07
CA ARG A 126 -10.81 2.22 -0.63
C ARG A 126 -9.54 1.56 -0.11
N THR A 127 -8.91 0.68 -0.88
CA THR A 127 -7.63 0.05 -0.51
C THR A 127 -6.51 1.08 -0.43
N ILE A 128 -6.43 1.99 -1.41
CA ILE A 128 -5.41 3.05 -1.44
C ILE A 128 -5.66 4.08 -0.34
N ILE A 129 -6.91 4.51 -0.14
CA ILE A 129 -7.27 5.43 0.95
C ILE A 129 -6.91 4.82 2.32
N ARG A 130 -7.24 3.55 2.54
CA ARG A 130 -6.92 2.85 3.79
C ARG A 130 -5.42 2.79 4.02
N ARG A 131 -4.62 2.60 2.96
CA ARG A 131 -3.16 2.66 3.06
C ARG A 131 -2.68 4.04 3.45
N ALA A 132 -3.18 5.12 2.83
CA ALA A 132 -2.85 6.50 3.21
C ALA A 132 -3.18 6.80 4.67
N VAL A 133 -4.38 6.41 5.10
CA VAL A 133 -4.84 6.59 6.49
C VAL A 133 -3.91 5.85 7.46
N THR A 134 -3.56 4.60 7.14
CA THR A 134 -2.67 3.79 7.98
C THR A 134 -1.25 4.38 8.05
N ASP A 135 -0.69 4.78 6.90
CA ASP A 135 0.64 5.39 6.81
C ASP A 135 0.71 6.67 7.67
N VAL A 136 -0.30 7.54 7.57
CA VAL A 136 -0.39 8.77 8.39
C VAL A 136 -0.52 8.45 9.88
N LEU A 137 -1.37 7.49 10.25
CA LEU A 137 -1.64 7.19 11.65
C LEU A 137 -0.51 6.41 12.33
N ALA A 138 0.34 5.73 11.56
CA ALA A 138 1.50 4.99 12.09
C ALA A 138 2.57 5.91 12.69
N ILE A 139 2.68 7.17 12.21
CA ILE A 139 3.73 8.08 12.66
C ILE A 139 3.61 8.39 14.17
N GLN A 140 4.72 8.19 14.87
CA GLN A 140 4.90 8.52 16.29
C GLN A 140 5.75 9.79 16.42
N ALA A 141 5.42 10.61 17.41
CA ALA A 141 6.29 11.60 18.01
C ALA A 141 6.90 11.02 19.31
N GLU A 142 7.80 11.76 19.94
CA GLU A 142 8.47 11.36 21.19
C GLU A 142 7.46 10.92 22.28
N ASP A 143 6.32 11.61 22.34
CA ASP A 143 5.32 11.44 23.38
C ASP A 143 4.09 10.62 22.96
N GLY A 144 4.19 9.86 21.88
CA GLY A 144 3.09 9.05 21.35
C GLY A 144 2.63 9.50 19.97
N PRO A 145 1.35 9.32 19.60
CA PRO A 145 0.99 9.44 18.20
C PRO A 145 1.06 10.87 17.65
N ALA A 146 1.62 11.03 16.44
CA ALA A 146 1.88 12.35 15.88
C ALA A 146 0.65 13.00 15.22
N TYR A 147 -0.26 12.20 14.67
CA TYR A 147 -1.32 12.71 13.79
C TYR A 147 -2.72 12.15 14.13
N ALA A 148 -3.75 12.87 13.70
CA ALA A 148 -5.12 12.40 13.59
C ALA A 148 -5.72 12.92 12.28
N ILE A 149 -6.84 12.33 11.83
CA ILE A 149 -7.45 12.67 10.54
C ILE A 149 -8.87 13.18 10.75
N SER A 150 -9.19 14.30 10.11
CA SER A 150 -10.57 14.71 9.87
C SER A 150 -10.96 14.39 8.43
N VAL A 151 -12.25 14.20 8.17
CA VAL A 151 -12.79 14.01 6.82
C VAL A 151 -13.73 15.16 6.50
N PHE A 152 -13.46 15.84 5.39
CA PHE A 152 -14.32 16.85 4.80
C PHE A 152 -14.87 16.32 3.48
N ASP A 153 -16.20 16.26 3.34
CA ASP A 153 -16.87 15.57 2.23
C ASP A 153 -17.16 16.46 1.01
N GLY A 154 -16.52 17.63 0.94
CA GLY A 154 -16.81 18.65 -0.05
C GLY A 154 -17.84 19.69 0.42
N GLU A 155 -18.65 19.36 1.43
CA GLU A 155 -19.69 20.24 1.96
C GLU A 155 -19.44 20.60 3.43
N GLN A 156 -19.11 19.61 4.25
CA GLN A 156 -18.90 19.75 5.69
C GLN A 156 -17.82 18.80 6.21
N THR A 157 -17.33 19.07 7.43
CA THR A 157 -16.44 18.13 8.11
C THR A 157 -17.27 17.09 8.85
N THR A 158 -17.34 15.87 8.31
CA THR A 158 -18.16 14.76 8.83
C THR A 158 -17.48 14.00 9.97
N LEU A 159 -16.15 14.03 10.02
CA LEU A 159 -15.36 13.43 11.09
C LEU A 159 -14.25 14.39 11.53
N ILE A 160 -14.05 14.57 12.83
CA ILE A 160 -13.04 15.49 13.37
C ILE A 160 -11.99 14.71 14.18
N GLY A 161 -10.75 14.72 13.69
CA GLY A 161 -9.56 14.33 14.47
C GLY A 161 -9.59 12.90 15.02
N SER A 162 -9.98 11.92 14.20
CA SER A 162 -9.98 10.51 14.60
C SER A 162 -8.63 9.84 14.32
N ARG A 163 -8.34 8.80 15.11
CA ARG A 163 -7.28 7.82 14.86
C ARG A 163 -7.82 6.41 14.61
N ASP A 164 -9.14 6.28 14.56
CA ASP A 164 -9.80 5.01 14.26
C ASP A 164 -9.95 4.87 12.74
N VAL A 165 -9.23 3.91 12.17
CA VAL A 165 -9.25 3.65 10.72
C VAL A 165 -10.67 3.34 10.23
N GLY A 166 -11.46 2.58 11.00
CA GLY A 166 -12.83 2.23 10.62
C GLY A 166 -13.76 3.44 10.57
N GLN A 167 -13.65 4.35 11.55
CA GLN A 167 -14.40 5.60 11.54
C GLN A 167 -14.03 6.49 10.35
N ILE A 168 -12.72 6.62 10.06
CA ILE A 168 -12.24 7.40 8.93
C ILE A 168 -12.72 6.79 7.61
N MET A 169 -12.56 5.48 7.44
CA MET A 169 -12.99 4.74 6.24
C MET A 169 -14.51 4.68 6.06
N GLY A 170 -15.29 4.86 7.14
CA GLY A 170 -16.74 5.01 7.10
C GLY A 170 -17.22 6.43 6.77
N ALA A 171 -16.37 7.43 6.99
CA ALA A 171 -16.68 8.84 6.70
C ALA A 171 -16.27 9.28 5.28
N VAL A 172 -15.41 8.51 4.60
CA VAL A 172 -15.04 8.74 3.20
C VAL A 172 -16.03 8.08 2.23
N MET A 173 -16.07 8.59 1.01
CA MET A 173 -16.86 8.11 -0.11
C MET A 173 -18.38 8.23 0.13
N THR A 174 -18.77 9.28 0.87
CA THR A 174 -20.18 9.70 1.03
C THR A 174 -20.62 10.66 -0.06
N THR A 175 -19.67 11.36 -0.71
CA THR A 175 -19.86 12.21 -1.88
C THR A 175 -18.88 11.77 -2.99
N ASN A 176 -18.73 12.58 -4.06
CA ASN A 176 -17.84 12.25 -5.19
C ASN A 176 -16.38 12.66 -4.99
N GLU A 177 -16.08 13.51 -4.00
CA GLU A 177 -14.74 13.95 -3.66
C GLU A 177 -14.66 14.20 -2.15
N ASP A 178 -13.54 13.83 -1.52
CA ASP A 178 -13.31 14.11 -0.11
C ASP A 178 -11.94 14.77 0.10
N MET A 179 -11.74 15.35 1.27
CA MET A 179 -10.44 15.76 1.75
C MET A 179 -10.14 15.13 3.11
N LEU A 180 -9.06 14.35 3.18
CA LEU A 180 -8.48 13.92 4.45
C LEU A 180 -7.63 15.06 4.98
N ILE A 181 -8.02 15.65 6.11
CA ILE A 181 -7.27 16.71 6.77
C ILE A 181 -6.39 16.06 7.85
N VAL A 182 -5.08 16.08 7.62
CA VAL A 182 -4.09 15.58 8.58
C VAL A 182 -3.85 16.65 9.64
N ARG A 183 -4.08 16.29 10.88
CA ARG A 183 -3.93 17.17 12.05
C ARG A 183 -2.76 16.70 12.89
N ARG A 184 -1.80 17.58 13.17
CA ARG A 184 -0.73 17.32 14.14
C ARG A 184 -1.31 17.39 15.55
N LEU A 185 -1.05 16.36 16.33
CA LEU A 185 -1.42 16.28 17.74
C LEU A 185 -0.34 16.98 18.58
N HIS A 186 -0.79 17.73 19.59
CA HIS A 186 0.05 18.39 20.58
C HIS A 186 -0.48 18.04 21.97
N GLN A 187 0.41 17.65 22.89
CA GLN A 187 0.01 17.24 24.25
C GLN A 187 -0.89 18.29 24.95
N ASP A 188 -0.49 19.56 24.89
CA ASP A 188 -1.13 20.61 25.71
C ASP A 188 -2.07 21.54 24.93
N ARG A 189 -2.15 21.41 23.60
CA ARG A 189 -2.78 22.41 22.73
C ARG A 189 -3.82 21.83 21.76
N GLY A 190 -4.19 20.57 21.95
CA GLY A 190 -5.10 19.87 21.05
C GLY A 190 -4.43 19.57 19.71
N SER A 191 -5.09 19.88 18.60
CA SER A 191 -4.57 19.54 17.26
C SER A 191 -4.58 20.72 16.29
N SER A 192 -3.50 20.86 15.53
CA SER A 192 -3.35 21.87 14.49
C SER A 192 -3.37 21.24 13.10
N TYR A 193 -3.72 22.02 12.08
CA TYR A 193 -3.57 21.59 10.70
C TYR A 193 -2.10 21.26 10.37
N PHE A 194 -1.86 20.16 9.66
CA PHE A 194 -0.53 19.77 9.16
C PHE A 194 -0.51 19.69 7.62
N GLY A 195 -1.58 19.15 7.04
CA GLY A 195 -1.72 19.01 5.60
C GLY A 195 -3.06 18.40 5.23
N SER A 196 -3.24 18.15 3.95
CA SER A 196 -4.43 17.47 3.45
C SER A 196 -4.12 16.62 2.23
N ILE A 197 -5.00 15.63 2.01
CA ILE A 197 -5.00 14.71 0.89
C ILE A 197 -6.36 14.86 0.21
N ALA A 198 -6.37 15.26 -1.06
CA ALA A 198 -7.57 15.38 -1.87
C ALA A 198 -7.87 14.05 -2.56
N LEU A 199 -9.09 13.57 -2.38
CA LEU A 199 -9.60 12.32 -2.93
C LEU A 199 -10.63 12.62 -4.01
N ALA A 200 -10.52 11.96 -5.16
CA ALA A 200 -11.50 12.02 -6.23
C ALA A 200 -11.93 10.60 -6.62
N TYR A 201 -13.24 10.36 -6.62
CA TYR A 201 -13.79 9.04 -6.96
C TYR A 201 -14.29 9.04 -8.40
N GLY A 202 -14.26 7.88 -9.04
CA GLY A 202 -14.94 7.70 -10.32
C GLY A 202 -14.06 7.39 -11.53
N ASN A 203 -12.73 7.40 -11.37
CA ASN A 203 -11.79 7.09 -12.45
C ASN A 203 -11.53 5.57 -12.54
N ASP A 204 -10.30 5.11 -12.78
CA ASP A 204 -9.94 3.68 -12.76
C ASP A 204 -9.67 3.18 -11.33
N GLY A 205 -9.62 4.12 -10.37
CA GLY A 205 -9.59 3.89 -8.93
C GLY A 205 -8.19 3.93 -8.34
N TRP A 206 -7.15 3.61 -9.13
CA TRP A 206 -5.76 3.66 -8.69
C TRP A 206 -5.25 5.09 -8.47
N ASP A 207 -5.88 6.07 -9.13
CA ASP A 207 -5.56 7.49 -9.12
C ASP A 207 -6.42 8.30 -8.12
N VAL A 208 -7.01 7.63 -7.12
CA VAL A 208 -7.93 8.23 -6.15
C VAL A 208 -7.33 9.40 -5.37
N ILE A 209 -6.01 9.37 -5.10
CA ILE A 209 -5.30 10.50 -4.50
C ILE A 209 -4.93 11.48 -5.62
N ARG A 210 -5.78 12.50 -5.78
CA ARG A 210 -5.62 13.52 -6.82
C ARG A 210 -4.46 14.47 -6.52
N ASN A 211 -4.31 14.86 -5.25
CA ASN A 211 -3.28 15.79 -4.80
C ASN A 211 -3.09 15.69 -3.28
N HIS A 212 -1.94 16.13 -2.77
CA HIS A 212 -1.68 16.26 -1.35
C HIS A 212 -0.67 17.37 -1.06
N HIS A 213 -0.60 17.80 0.19
CA HIS A 213 0.38 18.78 0.63
C HIS A 213 1.78 18.17 0.78
N ARG A 214 2.81 18.84 0.27
CA ARG A 214 4.23 18.40 0.27
C ARG A 214 4.76 17.81 1.59
N PRO A 215 4.42 18.31 2.80
CA PRO A 215 4.87 17.69 4.05
C PRO A 215 4.42 16.23 4.25
N LEU A 216 3.48 15.75 3.43
CA LEU A 216 3.00 14.38 3.42
C LEU A 216 3.75 13.48 2.40
N ASP A 217 4.68 14.00 1.60
CA ASP A 217 5.37 13.24 0.54
C ASP A 217 6.05 11.97 1.08
N GLU A 218 6.83 12.11 2.16
CA GLU A 218 7.51 10.97 2.79
C GLU A 218 6.53 10.02 3.49
N ILE A 219 5.50 10.57 4.14
CA ILE A 219 4.47 9.78 4.83
C ILE A 219 3.69 8.92 3.83
N LEU A 220 3.38 9.47 2.65
CA LEU A 220 2.59 8.81 1.63
C LEU A 220 3.42 8.04 0.60
N ALA A 221 4.74 7.95 0.75
CA ALA A 221 5.60 7.26 -0.20
C ALA A 221 5.18 5.79 -0.43
N GLY A 222 4.81 5.08 0.65
CA GLY A 222 4.30 3.70 0.59
C GLY A 222 2.97 3.61 -0.14
N THR A 223 2.03 4.51 0.17
CA THR A 223 0.75 4.61 -0.53
C THR A 223 0.93 4.89 -2.02
N LYS A 224 1.80 5.84 -2.39
CA LYS A 224 2.06 6.20 -3.78
C LYS A 224 2.65 5.02 -4.55
N ALA A 225 3.65 4.35 -4.00
CA ALA A 225 4.25 3.16 -4.61
C ALA A 225 3.20 2.05 -4.82
N MET A 226 2.29 1.87 -3.87
CA MET A 226 1.19 0.91 -4.00
C MET A 226 0.20 1.30 -5.11
N ALA A 227 -0.23 2.57 -5.14
CA ALA A 227 -1.12 3.09 -6.17
C ALA A 227 -0.51 2.95 -7.58
N ASP A 228 0.74 3.35 -7.74
CA ASP A 228 1.49 3.23 -9.00
C ASP A 228 1.61 1.77 -9.45
N ALA A 229 1.90 0.84 -8.52
CA ALA A 229 1.99 -0.59 -8.84
C ALA A 229 0.65 -1.18 -9.27
N ILE A 230 -0.47 -0.77 -8.65
CA ILE A 230 -1.83 -1.15 -9.07
C ILE A 230 -2.13 -0.57 -10.46
N GLY A 231 -1.82 0.70 -10.71
CA GLY A 231 -2.04 1.33 -12.02
C GLY A 231 -1.29 0.65 -13.17
N ARG A 232 -0.16 -0.02 -12.90
CA ARG A 232 0.59 -0.79 -13.92
C ARG A 232 -0.04 -2.12 -14.33
N VAL A 233 -0.99 -2.64 -13.54
CA VAL A 233 -1.58 -3.98 -13.74
C VAL A 233 -3.09 -3.98 -13.99
N ILE A 234 -3.68 -2.79 -14.15
CA ILE A 234 -5.07 -2.58 -14.58
C ILE A 234 -5.08 -2.43 -16.11
#